data_AF-A0A356H152-F1
#
_entry.id   AF-A0A356H152-F1
#
_cell.length_a   1.000
_cell.length_b   1.000
_cell.length_c   1.000
_cell.angle_alpha   90.00
_cell.angle_beta   90.00
_cell.angle_gamma   90.00
#
_symmetry.space_group_name_H-M   'P 1'
#
loop_
_entity.id
_entity.type
_entity.pdbx_description
1 polymer ?
#
loop_
_entity_poly.entity_id
_entity_poly.type
_entity_poly.pdbx_seq_one_letter_code
_entity_poly.pdbx_strand_id
1 'polypeptide(L)'
;MKRFLVSIVLLTFIGSVIAQDLPSDVEKVYKGAEKLKSRKEYKSAINAYKEVLRSVSHIPSMESIAEISMELMTPPNYRMAYEYYDKAISELERQLAATTKRKEQTQIGLDIQRLTPKRNKAKSYVDDFDKAKDMKNDGNRLMDDKDLNEDAD
;
A
#
# COMPACT_ATOMS: atom_id res chain seq x y z
N MET A 1 19.58 -35.38 -31.66
CA MET A 1 19.07 -34.01 -31.40
C MET A 1 18.28 -34.01 -30.10
N LYS A 2 18.84 -33.46 -29.01
CA LYS A 2 18.18 -33.38 -27.69
C LYS A 2 17.25 -32.17 -27.70
N ARG A 3 15.93 -32.39 -27.60
CA ARG A 3 14.94 -31.32 -27.47
C ARG A 3 14.83 -30.95 -26.00
N PHE A 4 15.29 -29.75 -25.64
CA PHE A 4 15.07 -29.14 -24.34
C PHE A 4 13.60 -28.72 -24.25
N LEU A 5 12.82 -29.43 -23.45
CA LEU A 5 11.51 -29.00 -23.00
C LEU A 5 11.73 -27.96 -21.90
N VAL A 6 11.58 -26.69 -22.28
CA VAL A 6 11.54 -25.58 -21.33
C VAL A 6 10.17 -25.61 -20.66
N SER A 7 10.09 -26.29 -19.51
CA SER A 7 8.94 -26.21 -18.61
C SER A 7 8.97 -24.83 -17.94
N ILE A 8 8.26 -23.86 -18.52
CA ILE A 8 7.95 -22.60 -17.84
C ILE A 8 6.97 -22.95 -16.73
N VAL A 9 7.50 -23.12 -15.52
CA VAL A 9 6.73 -23.25 -14.29
C VAL A 9 6.01 -21.92 -14.07
N LEU A 10 4.73 -21.88 -14.45
CA LEU A 10 3.81 -20.82 -14.04
C LEU A 10 3.54 -21.01 -12.54
N LEU A 11 4.43 -20.46 -11.70
CA LEU A 11 4.21 -20.34 -10.26
C LEU A 11 3.10 -19.32 -10.04
N THR A 12 1.86 -19.79 -10.09
CA THR A 12 0.72 -19.08 -9.52
C THR A 12 0.87 -19.13 -8.01
N PHE A 13 1.63 -18.18 -7.48
CA PHE A 13 1.81 -18.01 -6.04
C PHE A 13 0.49 -17.47 -5.47
N ILE A 14 -0.42 -18.39 -5.14
CA ILE A 14 -1.62 -18.09 -4.35
C ILE A 14 -1.08 -17.57 -3.02
N GLY A 15 -1.25 -16.27 -2.78
CA GLY A 15 -0.70 -15.59 -1.61
C GLY A 15 -1.25 -16.21 -0.34
N SER A 16 -0.41 -16.98 0.34
CA SER A 16 -0.68 -17.46 1.69
C SER A 16 -0.47 -16.32 2.67
N VAL A 17 -1.40 -15.36 2.69
CA VAL A 17 -1.48 -14.41 3.79
C VAL A 17 -1.81 -15.22 5.03
N ILE A 18 -1.00 -15.08 6.09
CA ILE A 18 -1.31 -15.68 7.39
C ILE A 18 -2.71 -15.20 7.75
N ALA A 19 -3.68 -16.12 7.82
CA ALA A 19 -5.00 -15.81 8.33
C ALA A 19 -4.80 -15.36 9.79
N GLN A 20 -4.83 -14.05 10.02
CA GLN A 20 -4.85 -13.50 11.36
C GLN A 20 -6.23 -13.78 11.92
N ASP A 21 -6.29 -14.56 13.01
CA ASP A 21 -7.55 -14.84 13.68
C ASP A 21 -8.19 -13.53 14.15
N LEU A 22 -9.39 -13.27 13.64
CA LEU A 22 -10.17 -12.08 13.98
C LEU A 22 -11.26 -12.45 15.01
N PRO A 23 -11.57 -11.56 15.95
CA PRO A 23 -12.81 -11.65 16.73
C PRO A 23 -14.02 -11.77 15.79
N SER A 24 -15.03 -12.57 16.16
CA SER A 24 -16.15 -12.92 15.27
C SER A 24 -16.93 -11.70 14.74
N ASP A 25 -17.07 -10.67 15.57
CA ASP A 25 -17.66 -9.38 15.21
C ASP A 25 -16.80 -8.64 14.18
N VAL A 26 -15.49 -8.58 14.39
CA VAL A 26 -14.52 -7.96 13.46
C VAL A 26 -14.43 -8.74 12.15
N GLU A 27 -14.48 -10.07 12.20
CA GLU A 27 -14.46 -10.93 11.02
C GLU A 27 -15.67 -10.68 10.10
N LYS A 28 -16.86 -10.43 10.67
CA LYS A 28 -18.05 -10.04 9.90
C LYS A 28 -17.84 -8.72 9.18
N VAL A 29 -17.24 -7.73 9.84
CA VAL A 29 -16.92 -6.44 9.23
C VAL A 29 -15.91 -6.62 8.09
N TYR A 30 -14.86 -7.41 8.30
CA TYR A 30 -13.85 -7.71 7.28
C TYR A 30 -14.47 -8.41 6.06
N LYS A 31 -15.29 -9.46 6.26
CA LYS A 31 -16.02 -10.12 5.17
C LYS A 31 -16.96 -9.18 4.44
N GLY A 32 -17.59 -8.25 5.16
CA GLY A 32 -18.37 -7.16 4.56
C GLY A 32 -17.52 -6.25 3.68
N ALA A 33 -16.33 -5.87 4.14
CA ALA A 33 -15.37 -5.08 3.38
C ALA A 33 -14.92 -5.79 2.08
N GLU A 34 -14.59 -7.09 2.15
CA GLU A 34 -14.25 -7.90 0.97
C GLU A 34 -15.40 -7.96 -0.05
N LYS A 35 -16.65 -8.05 0.43
CA LYS A 35 -17.83 -8.02 -0.43
C LYS A 35 -18.01 -6.66 -1.11
N LEU A 36 -17.75 -5.55 -0.39
CA LEU A 36 -17.79 -4.21 -0.97
C LEU A 36 -16.65 -4.01 -1.99
N LYS A 37 -15.44 -4.50 -1.70
CA LYS A 37 -14.28 -4.49 -2.62
C LYS A 37 -14.60 -5.22 -3.91
N SER A 38 -15.17 -6.43 -3.85
CA SER A 38 -15.51 -7.21 -5.05
C SER A 38 -16.60 -6.57 -5.92
N ARG A 39 -17.46 -5.72 -5.34
CA ARG A 39 -18.46 -4.91 -6.05
C ARG A 39 -17.93 -3.56 -6.54
N LYS A 40 -16.64 -3.28 -6.32
CA LYS A 40 -15.99 -1.98 -6.61
C LYS A 40 -16.62 -0.81 -5.85
N GLU A 41 -17.29 -1.07 -4.73
CA GLU A 41 -17.82 -0.05 -3.81
C GLU A 41 -16.68 0.47 -2.91
N TYR A 42 -15.63 1.02 -3.54
CA TYR A 42 -14.32 1.19 -2.94
C TYR A 42 -14.29 2.13 -1.73
N LYS A 43 -15.04 3.22 -1.75
CA LYS A 43 -15.13 4.13 -0.58
C LYS A 43 -15.72 3.41 0.64
N SER A 44 -16.79 2.64 0.44
CA SER A 44 -17.43 1.84 1.49
C SER A 44 -16.50 0.74 1.98
N ALA A 45 -15.80 0.06 1.07
CA ALA A 45 -14.81 -0.96 1.41
C ALA A 45 -13.67 -0.39 2.27
N ILE A 46 -13.08 0.74 1.89
CA ILE A 46 -12.05 1.42 2.69
C ILE A 46 -12.56 1.74 4.10
N ASN A 47 -13.78 2.27 4.22
CA ASN A 47 -14.35 2.60 5.52
C ASN A 47 -14.54 1.35 6.39
N ALA A 48 -14.99 0.24 5.82
CA ALA A 48 -15.13 -1.02 6.52
C ALA A 48 -13.77 -1.63 6.93
N TYR A 49 -12.74 -1.56 6.08
CA TYR A 49 -11.38 -1.95 6.48
C TYR A 49 -10.82 -1.07 7.59
N LYS A 50 -11.06 0.24 7.55
CA LYS A 50 -10.68 1.15 8.63
C LYS A 50 -11.38 0.80 9.95
N GLU A 51 -12.62 0.33 9.90
CA GLU A 51 -13.33 -0.17 11.07
C GLU A 51 -12.66 -1.41 11.66
N VAL A 52 -12.26 -2.39 10.83
CA VAL A 52 -11.45 -3.53 11.29
C VAL A 52 -10.18 -3.06 12.00
N LEU A 53 -9.50 -2.07 11.42
CA LEU A 53 -8.26 -1.51 11.95
C LEU A 53 -8.41 -0.69 13.22
N ARG A 54 -9.64 -0.31 13.63
CA ARG A 54 -9.88 0.31 14.95
C ARG A 54 -9.80 -0.70 16.07
N SER A 55 -10.13 -1.96 15.79
CA SER A 55 -10.17 -3.02 16.80
C SER A 55 -8.88 -3.83 16.84
N VAL A 56 -8.24 -4.05 15.70
CA VAL A 56 -7.08 -4.94 15.58
C VAL A 56 -6.08 -4.47 14.53
N SER A 57 -4.79 -4.75 14.74
CA SER A 57 -3.77 -4.57 13.70
C SER A 57 -3.89 -5.71 12.68
N HIS A 58 -4.50 -5.42 11.53
CA HIS A 58 -4.85 -6.44 10.53
C HIS A 58 -4.18 -6.17 9.18
N ILE A 59 -3.14 -6.94 8.87
CA ILE A 59 -2.33 -6.79 7.65
C ILE A 59 -3.18 -6.84 6.36
N PRO A 60 -4.11 -7.79 6.17
CA PRO A 60 -4.94 -7.85 4.96
C PRO A 60 -5.79 -6.60 4.74
N SER A 61 -6.28 -5.98 5.82
CA SER A 61 -7.06 -4.74 5.73
C SER A 61 -6.18 -3.55 5.36
N MET A 62 -4.96 -3.46 5.90
CA MET A 62 -4.00 -2.42 5.49
C MET A 62 -3.65 -2.55 4.02
N GLU A 63 -3.32 -3.76 3.56
CA GLU A 63 -3.02 -4.01 2.16
C GLU A 63 -4.21 -3.66 1.26
N SER A 64 -5.42 -4.08 1.60
CA SER A 64 -6.60 -3.79 0.76
C SER A 64 -6.90 -2.29 0.66
N ILE A 65 -6.70 -1.51 1.73
CA ILE A 65 -6.83 -0.05 1.63
C ILE A 65 -5.76 0.51 0.70
N ALA A 66 -4.53 0.02 0.78
CA ALA A 66 -3.44 0.49 -0.06
C ALA A 66 -3.69 0.17 -1.56
N GLU A 67 -4.12 -1.05 -1.87
CA GLU A 67 -4.49 -1.47 -3.22
C GLU A 67 -5.63 -0.65 -3.80
N ILE A 68 -6.72 -0.49 -3.05
CA ILE A 68 -7.86 0.33 -3.49
C ILE A 68 -7.43 1.79 -3.69
N SER A 69 -6.56 2.32 -2.83
CA SER A 69 -6.06 3.69 -2.96
C SER A 69 -5.26 3.88 -4.25
N MET A 70 -4.46 2.89 -4.65
CA MET A 70 -3.77 2.92 -5.94
C MET A 70 -4.71 2.79 -7.14
N GLU A 71 -5.86 2.13 -6.98
CA GLU A 71 -6.86 2.00 -8.05
C GLU A 71 -7.73 3.25 -8.21
N LEU A 72 -8.12 3.89 -7.09
CA LEU A 72 -8.99 5.06 -7.09
C LEU A 72 -8.26 6.36 -7.45
N MET A 73 -7.00 6.50 -7.05
CA MET A 73 -6.27 7.73 -7.23
C MET A 73 -5.46 7.66 -8.52
N THR A 74 -5.39 8.75 -9.27
CA THR A 74 -4.40 8.86 -10.35
C THR A 74 -3.06 9.23 -9.74
N PRO A 75 -1.95 8.74 -10.34
CA PRO A 75 -0.65 9.30 -10.07
C PRO A 75 -0.70 10.83 -10.17
N PRO A 76 -0.07 11.55 -9.23
CA PRO A 76 0.88 11.03 -8.26
C PRO A 76 0.31 10.93 -6.82
N ASN A 77 -1.01 10.97 -6.65
CA ASN A 77 -1.68 10.96 -5.35
C ASN A 77 -1.75 9.53 -4.75
N TYR A 78 -0.60 8.96 -4.39
CA TYR A 78 -0.51 7.63 -3.77
C TYR A 78 -0.10 7.67 -2.30
N ARG A 79 -0.25 8.83 -1.64
CA ARG A 79 0.14 9.01 -0.25
C ARG A 79 -0.54 8.00 0.68
N MET A 80 -1.86 7.82 0.53
CA MET A 80 -2.61 6.83 1.31
C MET A 80 -2.13 5.40 1.04
N ALA A 81 -1.84 5.06 -0.22
CA ALA A 81 -1.31 3.74 -0.55
C ALA A 81 0.06 3.49 0.10
N TYR A 82 0.96 4.47 0.02
CA TYR A 82 2.26 4.41 0.67
C TYR A 82 2.12 4.21 2.18
N GLU A 83 1.33 5.04 2.86
CA GLU A 83 1.14 4.97 4.31
C GLU A 83 0.62 3.60 4.78
N TYR A 84 -0.33 3.00 4.06
CA TYR A 84 -0.89 1.70 4.46
C TYR A 84 0.02 0.52 4.13
N TYR A 85 0.78 0.56 3.02
CA TYR A 85 1.83 -0.44 2.79
C TYR A 85 2.95 -0.33 3.82
N ASP A 86 3.35 0.88 4.20
CA ASP A 86 4.38 1.12 5.19
C ASP A 86 3.96 0.58 6.57
N LYS A 87 2.74 0.90 7.01
CA LYS A 87 2.14 0.34 8.24
C LYS A 87 2.09 -1.19 8.23
N ALA A 88 1.69 -1.80 7.11
CA ALA A 88 1.64 -3.26 6.99
C ALA A 88 3.03 -3.88 7.13
N ILE A 89 4.05 -3.29 6.49
CA ILE A 89 5.43 -3.77 6.58
C ILE A 89 5.97 -3.59 7.99
N SER A 90 5.77 -2.43 8.63
CA SER A 90 6.23 -2.20 10.01
C SER A 90 5.60 -3.18 11.01
N GLU A 91 4.33 -3.51 10.84
CA GLU A 91 3.66 -4.51 11.68
C GLU A 91 4.22 -5.93 11.42
N LEU A 92 4.51 -6.29 10.17
CA LEU A 92 5.17 -7.55 9.84
C LEU A 92 6.59 -7.62 10.44
N GLU A 93 7.37 -6.54 10.36
CA GLU A 93 8.70 -6.44 10.98
C GLU A 93 8.62 -6.61 12.50
N ARG A 94 7.61 -6.00 13.14
CA ARG A 94 7.32 -6.18 14.57
C ARG A 94 7.00 -7.65 14.90
N GLN A 95 6.16 -8.31 14.09
CA GLN A 95 5.84 -9.73 14.27
C GLN A 95 7.06 -10.64 14.04
N LEU A 96 7.91 -10.31 13.06
CA LEU A 96 9.15 -11.03 12.79
C LEU A 96 10.11 -10.99 13.98
N ALA A 97 10.26 -9.81 14.60
CA ALA A 97 11.09 -9.63 15.79
C ALA A 97 10.55 -10.36 17.02
N ALA A 98 9.23 -10.53 17.12
CA ALA A 98 8.57 -11.15 18.27
C ALA A 98 8.42 -12.68 18.16
N THR A 99 8.32 -13.24 16.96
CA THR A 99 8.10 -14.68 16.79
C THR A 99 9.41 -15.48 16.91
N THR A 100 9.32 -16.61 17.61
CA THR A 100 10.45 -17.55 17.81
C THR A 100 10.37 -18.77 16.87
N LYS A 101 9.25 -18.92 16.15
CA LYS A 101 9.00 -20.09 15.29
C LYS A 101 9.50 -19.83 13.88
N ARG A 102 10.50 -20.60 13.45
CA ARG A 102 11.13 -20.49 12.13
C ARG A 102 10.14 -20.49 10.95
N LYS A 103 9.09 -21.31 10.99
CA LYS A 103 8.08 -21.36 9.91
C LYS A 103 7.32 -20.03 9.78
N GLU A 104 6.93 -19.44 10.90
CA GLU A 104 6.24 -18.14 10.92
C GLU A 104 7.18 -17.02 10.47
N GLN A 105 8.45 -17.03 10.91
CA GLN A 105 9.47 -16.08 10.45
C GLN A 105 9.64 -16.10 8.93
N THR A 106 9.74 -17.29 8.33
CA THR A 106 9.85 -17.43 6.87
C THR A 106 8.63 -16.82 6.18
N GLN A 107 7.42 -17.11 6.66
CA GLN A 107 6.20 -16.60 6.04
C GLN A 107 6.11 -15.07 6.14
N ILE A 108 6.38 -14.51 7.33
CA ILE A 108 6.41 -13.06 7.53
C ILE A 108 7.46 -12.40 6.63
N GLY A 109 8.65 -13.01 6.49
CA GLY A 109 9.69 -12.52 5.58
C GLY A 109 9.25 -12.51 4.11
N LEU A 110 8.50 -13.53 3.67
CA LEU A 110 7.92 -13.56 2.33
C LEU A 110 6.86 -12.46 2.14
N ASP A 111 6.04 -12.19 3.16
CA ASP A 111 5.05 -11.11 3.10
C ASP A 111 5.71 -9.72 3.02
N ILE A 112 6.78 -9.48 3.78
CA ILE A 112 7.58 -8.24 3.67
C ILE A 112 8.18 -8.10 2.26
N GLN A 113 8.77 -9.17 1.72
CA GLN A 113 9.34 -9.17 0.37
C GLN A 113 8.27 -8.89 -0.69
N ARG A 114 7.06 -9.42 -0.52
CA ARG A 114 5.93 -9.20 -1.43
C ARG A 114 5.40 -7.76 -1.40
N LEU A 115 5.35 -7.14 -0.22
CA LEU A 115 4.81 -5.78 -0.06
C LEU A 115 5.82 -4.68 -0.37
N THR A 116 7.12 -4.92 -0.20
CA THR A 116 8.18 -3.91 -0.38
C THR A 116 8.18 -3.26 -1.77
N PRO A 117 8.07 -3.99 -2.90
CA PRO A 117 7.98 -3.37 -4.22
C PRO A 117 6.73 -2.49 -4.39
N LYS A 118 5.58 -2.90 -3.83
CA LYS A 118 4.34 -2.13 -3.87
C LYS A 118 4.49 -0.81 -3.08
N ARG A 119 5.06 -0.87 -1.87
CA ARG A 119 5.40 0.31 -1.06
C ARG A 119 6.34 1.27 -1.81
N ASN A 120 7.43 0.75 -2.37
CA ASN A 120 8.42 1.55 -3.09
C ASN A 120 7.81 2.24 -4.31
N LYS A 121 6.95 1.53 -5.05
CA LYS A 121 6.21 2.14 -6.16
C LYS A 121 5.33 3.29 -5.67
N ALA A 122 4.52 3.07 -4.63
CA ALA A 122 3.69 4.14 -4.06
C ALA A 122 4.52 5.33 -3.57
N LYS A 123 5.64 5.08 -2.89
CA LYS A 123 6.57 6.13 -2.44
C LYS A 123 7.15 6.95 -3.59
N SER A 124 7.60 6.31 -4.67
CA SER A 124 8.16 7.01 -5.84
C SER A 124 7.18 8.05 -6.38
N TYR A 125 5.90 7.71 -6.50
CA TYR A 125 4.89 8.67 -6.96
C TYR A 125 4.66 9.81 -5.97
N VAL A 126 4.68 9.53 -4.66
CA VAL A 126 4.57 10.58 -3.64
C VAL A 126 5.75 11.55 -3.73
N ASP A 127 6.97 11.04 -3.87
CA ASP A 127 8.19 11.86 -4.01
C ASP A 127 8.14 12.71 -5.29
N ASP A 128 7.67 12.13 -6.41
CA ASP A 128 7.48 12.84 -7.68
C ASP A 128 6.44 13.98 -7.54
N PHE A 129 5.34 13.74 -6.82
CA PHE A 129 4.34 14.79 -6.54
C PHE A 129 4.91 15.94 -5.72
N ASP A 130 5.58 15.60 -4.62
CA ASP A 130 6.11 16.59 -3.68
C ASP A 130 7.17 17.45 -4.39
N LYS A 131 8.05 16.82 -5.19
CA LYS A 131 9.01 17.54 -6.04
C LYS A 131 8.35 18.46 -7.05
N ALA A 132 7.31 18.01 -7.74
CA ALA A 132 6.59 18.84 -8.71
C ALA A 132 5.90 20.04 -8.04
N LYS A 133 5.37 19.84 -6.83
CA LYS A 133 4.76 20.90 -6.02
C LYS A 133 5.80 21.94 -5.58
N ASP A 134 6.97 21.50 -5.11
CA ASP A 134 8.05 22.39 -4.69
C ASP A 134 8.55 23.23 -5.87
N MET A 135 8.80 22.60 -7.02
CA MET A 135 9.20 23.33 -8.25
C MET A 135 8.17 24.37 -8.69
N LYS A 136 6.86 24.07 -8.56
CA LYS A 136 5.80 25.04 -8.88
C LYS A 136 5.84 26.24 -7.93
N ASN A 137 6.02 25.99 -6.63
CA ASN A 137 6.08 27.06 -5.63
C ASN A 137 7.30 27.96 -5.86
N ASP A 138 8.46 27.37 -6.16
CA ASP A 138 9.68 28.12 -6.47
C ASP A 138 9.51 28.94 -7.76
N GLY A 139 8.89 28.36 -8.79
CA GLY A 139 8.58 29.08 -10.03
C GLY A 139 7.65 30.27 -9.82
N ASN A 140 6.60 30.11 -9.00
CA ASN A 140 5.69 31.20 -8.67
C ASN A 140 6.41 32.35 -7.93
N ARG A 141 7.27 32.03 -6.95
CA ARG A 141 8.04 33.04 -6.22
C ARG A 141 8.95 33.85 -7.15
N LEU A 142 9.60 33.19 -8.10
CA LEU A 142 10.47 33.85 -9.07
C LEU A 142 9.72 34.76 -10.06
N MET A 143 8.42 34.50 -10.31
CA MET A 143 7.58 35.39 -11.12
C MET A 143 7.09 36.57 -10.28
N ASP A 144 6.63 36.32 -9.05
CA ASP A 144 6.20 37.38 -8.13
C ASP A 144 7.35 38.38 -7.85
N ASP A 145 8.59 37.88 -7.70
CA ASP A 145 9.79 38.71 -7.50
C ASP A 145 10.19 39.49 -8.77
N LYS A 146 9.82 39.02 -9.98
CA LYS A 146 10.08 39.75 -11.23
C LYS A 146 9.06 40.85 -11.46
N ASP A 147 7.79 40.55 -11.26
CA ASP A 147 6.70 41.51 -11.42
C ASP A 147 6.90 42.72 -10.46
N LEU A 148 7.34 42.47 -9.22
CA LEU A 148 7.67 43.53 -8.25
C LEU A 148 8.88 44.40 -8.63
N ASN A 149 9.79 43.90 -9.48
CA ASN A 149 10.98 44.63 -9.93
C ASN A 149 10.77 45.32 -11.29
N GLU A 150 9.78 44.91 -12.10
CA GLU A 150 9.43 45.59 -13.35
C GLU A 150 8.52 46.82 -13.13
N ASP A 151 7.75 46.86 -12.04
CA ASP A 151 6.91 48.01 -11.66
C ASP A 151 7.67 49.15 -10.92
N ALA A 152 8.99 49.00 -10.73
CA ALA A 152 9.82 49.92 -9.95
C ALA A 152 10.66 50.92 -10.78
N ASP A 153 10.54 50.90 -12.12
CA ASP A 153 11.22 51.80 -13.07
C ASP A 153 10.22 52.78 -13.75
#